data_AF-Q73U00-F1
#
_entry.id   AF-Q73U00-F1
#
_cell.length_a   1.000
_cell.length_b   1.000
_cell.length_c   1.000
_cell.angle_alpha   90.00
_cell.angle_beta   90.00
_cell.angle_gamma   90.00
#
_symmetry.space_group_name_H-M   'P 1'
#
loop_
_entity.id
_entity.type
_entity.pdbx_description
1 polymer ?
#
loop_
_entity_poly.entity_id
_entity_poly.type
_entity_poly.pdbx_seq_one_letter_code
_entity_poly.pdbx_strand_id
1 'polypeptide(L)'
;MIDEYRQFPTRNGAQRALHRVISLLGAGRAVLTHCFAGKDRTGFVVATVLEAIGVDRDVIVADFLRSNDAAPALRAQISAMIAQRQDTELTPEVVTWTEARLSDGVLGVREEYLAAARQTIDEKFGSLQAYLRDAGVGEADVQRLRAALLA
;
A
#
# COMPACT_ATOMS: atom_id res chain seq x y z
N MET A 1 9.66 7.47 5.36
CA MET A 1 8.38 6.82 5.00
C MET A 1 7.34 7.82 4.51
N ILE A 2 7.04 8.90 5.23
CA ILE A 2 6.08 9.94 4.77
C ILE A 2 6.38 10.43 3.34
N ASP A 3 7.63 10.80 3.04
CA ASP A 3 8.01 11.29 1.71
C ASP A 3 7.87 10.25 0.60
N GLU A 4 8.00 8.96 0.93
CA GLU A 4 7.74 7.87 -0.02
C GLU A 4 6.24 7.77 -0.33
N TYR A 5 5.39 7.88 0.70
CA TYR A 5 3.94 7.86 0.54
C TYR A 5 3.41 9.08 -0.23
N ARG A 6 3.97 10.27 -0.01
CA ARG A 6 3.65 11.47 -0.81
C ARG A 6 3.89 11.25 -2.30
N GLN A 7 4.81 10.36 -2.68
CA GLN A 7 5.07 10.06 -4.09
C GLN A 7 4.18 8.96 -4.67
N PHE A 8 3.48 8.17 -3.85
CA PHE A 8 2.69 7.04 -4.36
C PHE A 8 1.65 7.43 -5.42
N PRO A 9 0.84 8.49 -5.23
CA PRO A 9 -0.18 8.82 -6.22
C PRO A 9 0.38 9.13 -7.61
N THR A 10 1.58 9.73 -7.67
CA THR A 10 2.22 10.20 -8.90
C THR A 10 3.30 9.25 -9.44
N ARG A 11 3.60 8.15 -8.73
CA ARG A 11 4.61 7.18 -9.17
C ARG A 11 4.12 6.37 -10.36
N ASN A 12 5.01 6.22 -11.34
CA ASN A 12 4.78 5.38 -12.51
C ASN A 12 4.34 3.96 -12.11
N GLY A 13 3.15 3.58 -12.56
CA GLY A 13 2.57 2.25 -12.31
C GLY A 13 1.57 2.18 -11.17
N ALA A 14 1.52 3.14 -10.25
CA ALA A 14 0.54 3.14 -9.16
C ALA A 14 -0.90 3.17 -9.69
N GLN A 15 -1.20 4.11 -10.59
CA GLN A 15 -2.50 4.21 -11.25
C GLN A 15 -2.85 2.99 -12.10
N ARG A 16 -1.87 2.42 -12.82
CA ARG A 16 -2.09 1.18 -13.60
C ARG A 16 -2.43 -0.02 -12.72
N ALA A 17 -1.76 -0.15 -11.57
CA ALA A 17 -2.05 -1.19 -10.60
C ALA A 17 -3.45 -1.00 -10.02
N LEU A 18 -3.81 0.23 -9.62
CA LEU A 18 -5.12 0.57 -9.09
C LEU A 18 -6.24 0.28 -10.10
N HIS A 19 -6.08 0.73 -11.35
CA HIS A 19 -7.01 0.44 -12.44
C HIS A 19 -7.24 -1.06 -12.59
N ARG A 20 -6.16 -1.86 -12.69
CA ARG A 20 -6.28 -3.31 -12.85
C ARG A 20 -7.01 -3.97 -11.68
N VAL A 21 -6.69 -3.59 -10.44
CA VAL A 21 -7.36 -4.14 -9.24
C VAL A 21 -8.85 -3.81 -9.27
N ILE A 22 -9.21 -2.55 -9.51
CA ILE A 22 -10.62 -2.13 -9.59
C ILE A 22 -11.37 -2.86 -10.70
N SER A 23 -10.79 -2.99 -11.90
CA SER A 23 -11.42 -3.71 -13.00
C SER A 23 -11.66 -5.19 -12.69
N LEU A 24 -10.70 -5.87 -12.03
CA LEU A 24 -10.85 -7.28 -11.68
C LEU A 24 -11.93 -7.49 -10.61
N LEU A 25 -11.93 -6.66 -9.56
CA LEU A 25 -12.93 -6.72 -8.49
C LEU A 25 -14.33 -6.39 -9.03
N GLY A 26 -14.47 -5.34 -9.84
CA GLY A 26 -15.73 -4.98 -10.50
C GLY A 26 -16.25 -6.02 -11.51
N ALA A 27 -15.39 -6.95 -11.95
CA ALA A 27 -15.78 -8.12 -12.75
C ALA A 27 -16.15 -9.34 -11.89
N GLY A 28 -16.27 -9.19 -10.57
CA GLY A 28 -16.66 -10.25 -9.63
C GLY A 28 -15.55 -11.27 -9.36
N ARG A 29 -14.28 -10.94 -9.64
CA ARG A 29 -13.16 -11.85 -9.38
C ARG A 29 -12.65 -11.72 -7.95
N ALA A 30 -12.26 -12.85 -7.35
CA ALA A 30 -11.44 -12.83 -6.14
C ALA A 30 -10.01 -12.37 -6.49
N VAL A 31 -9.50 -11.37 -5.76
CA VAL A 31 -8.18 -10.75 -6.02
C VAL A 31 -7.36 -10.72 -4.74
N LEU A 32 -6.14 -11.25 -4.82
CA LEU A 32 -5.10 -11.07 -3.80
C LEU A 32 -4.13 -9.97 -4.27
N THR A 33 -4.13 -8.83 -3.60
CA THR A 33 -3.15 -7.76 -3.85
C THR A 33 -1.99 -7.89 -2.88
N HIS A 34 -0.78 -8.09 -3.38
CA HIS A 34 0.42 -8.16 -2.55
C HIS A 34 1.57 -7.32 -3.13
N CYS A 35 2.54 -7.03 -2.29
CA CYS A 35 3.85 -6.55 -2.71
C CYS A 35 4.93 -7.42 -2.06
N PHE A 36 5.99 -6.83 -1.52
CA PHE A 36 6.98 -7.58 -0.73
C PHE A 36 6.48 -7.78 0.70
N ALA A 37 6.39 -6.69 1.47
CA ALA A 37 5.93 -6.72 2.86
C ALA A 37 4.40 -6.72 3.02
N GLY A 38 3.64 -6.51 1.94
CA GLY A 38 2.18 -6.44 1.98
C GLY A 38 1.59 -5.21 2.69
N LYS A 39 2.43 -4.26 3.14
CA LYS A 39 1.98 -3.12 3.96
C LYS A 39 1.82 -1.79 3.20
N ASP A 40 2.88 -1.31 2.53
CA ASP A 40 2.88 0.09 2.05
C ASP A 40 2.15 0.26 0.72
N ARG A 41 2.69 -0.35 -0.35
CA ARG A 41 2.11 -0.28 -1.70
C ARG A 41 0.75 -0.98 -1.76
N THR A 42 0.64 -2.12 -1.08
CA THR A 42 -0.62 -2.84 -0.93
C THR A 42 -1.63 -2.01 -0.14
N GLY A 43 -1.23 -1.47 1.02
CA GLY A 43 -2.11 -0.65 1.86
C GLY A 43 -2.62 0.59 1.13
N PHE A 44 -1.78 1.27 0.35
CA PHE A 44 -2.24 2.38 -0.50
C PHE A 44 -3.32 1.95 -1.50
N VAL A 45 -3.13 0.84 -2.21
CA VAL A 45 -4.11 0.34 -3.18
C VAL A 45 -5.40 -0.09 -2.49
N VAL A 46 -5.31 -0.86 -1.40
CA VAL A 46 -6.46 -1.35 -0.64
C VAL A 46 -7.26 -0.19 -0.05
N ALA A 47 -6.59 0.76 0.62
CA ALA A 47 -7.25 1.94 1.17
C ALA A 47 -7.96 2.76 0.10
N THR A 48 -7.35 2.93 -1.08
CA THR A 48 -7.96 3.66 -2.20
C THR A 48 -9.21 2.95 -2.74
N VAL A 49 -9.20 1.61 -2.80
CA VAL A 49 -10.36 0.79 -3.19
C VAL A 49 -11.50 0.93 -2.17
N LEU A 50 -11.18 0.84 -0.88
CA LEU A 50 -12.16 0.96 0.21
C LEU A 50 -12.79 2.37 0.26
N GLU A 51 -11.98 3.41 0.10
CA GLU A 51 -12.48 4.79 0.03
C GLU A 51 -13.37 4.99 -1.21
N ALA A 52 -13.01 4.40 -2.36
CA ALA A 52 -13.79 4.51 -3.59
C ALA A 52 -15.20 3.92 -3.48
N ILE A 53 -15.40 2.86 -2.69
CA ILE A 53 -16.73 2.26 -2.44
C ILE A 53 -17.46 2.88 -1.24
N GLY A 54 -16.85 3.86 -0.57
CA GLY A 54 -17.45 4.64 0.51
C GLY A 54 -17.32 4.04 1.90
N VAL A 55 -16.28 3.23 2.17
CA VAL A 55 -16.00 2.76 3.54
C VAL A 55 -15.49 3.91 4.41
N ASP A 56 -15.92 3.94 5.67
CA ASP A 56 -15.49 4.95 6.64
C ASP A 56 -13.98 4.94 6.87
N ARG A 57 -13.41 6.14 7.02
CA ARG A 57 -11.96 6.34 7.18
C ARG A 57 -11.38 5.53 8.33
N ASP A 58 -12.06 5.46 9.47
CA ASP A 58 -11.56 4.75 10.65
C ASP A 58 -11.46 3.24 10.41
N VAL A 59 -12.36 2.67 9.62
CA VAL A 59 -12.32 1.25 9.21
C VAL A 59 -11.14 1.01 8.27
N ILE A 60 -10.91 1.91 7.31
CA ILE A 60 -9.77 1.84 6.38
C ILE A 60 -8.45 1.92 7.13
N VAL A 61 -8.32 2.87 8.07
CA VAL A 61 -7.12 3.04 8.89
C VAL A 61 -6.92 1.83 9.79
N ALA A 62 -7.98 1.30 10.41
CA ALA A 62 -7.89 0.09 11.22
C ALA A 62 -7.34 -1.10 10.41
N ASP A 63 -7.87 -1.36 9.21
CA ASP A 63 -7.35 -2.44 8.35
C ASP A 63 -5.88 -2.21 7.96
N PHE A 64 -5.52 -0.99 7.56
CA PHE A 64 -4.16 -0.64 7.22
C PHE A 64 -3.18 -0.89 8.38
N LEU A 65 -3.55 -0.49 9.60
CA LEU A 65 -2.73 -0.62 10.80
C LEU A 65 -2.52 -2.07 11.25
N ARG A 66 -3.37 -3.03 10.84
CA ARG A 66 -3.17 -4.47 11.10
C ARG A 66 -1.86 -5.00 10.52
N SER A 67 -1.27 -4.31 9.54
CA SER A 67 0.06 -4.65 9.02
C SER A 67 1.14 -4.67 10.12
N ASN A 68 0.96 -3.91 11.20
CA ASN A 68 1.90 -3.84 12.32
C ASN A 68 2.02 -5.17 13.08
N ASP A 69 0.96 -5.98 13.12
CA ASP A 69 0.95 -7.29 13.78
C ASP A 69 1.96 -8.26 13.14
N ALA A 70 2.25 -8.07 11.84
CA ALA A 70 3.20 -8.87 11.07
C ALA A 70 4.65 -8.33 11.13
N ALA A 71 4.90 -7.17 11.74
CA ALA A 71 6.23 -6.55 11.74
C ALA A 71 7.34 -7.44 12.37
N PRO A 72 7.10 -8.19 13.47
CA PRO A 72 8.10 -9.12 14.00
C PRO A 72 8.44 -10.26 13.02
N ALA A 73 7.43 -10.82 12.35
CA ALA A 73 7.64 -11.89 11.36
C ALA A 73 8.39 -11.37 10.13
N LEU A 74 8.05 -10.17 9.66
CA LEU A 74 8.75 -9.51 8.57
C LEU A 74 10.23 -9.24 8.93
N ARG A 75 10.51 -8.81 10.16
CA ARG A 75 11.89 -8.62 10.65
C ARG A 75 12.69 -9.91 10.56
N ALA A 76 12.12 -11.02 11.05
CA ALA A 76 12.78 -12.32 11.02
C ALA A 76 13.05 -12.79 9.58
N GLN A 77 12.08 -12.61 8.68
CA GLN A 77 12.24 -12.95 7.26
C GLN A 77 13.34 -12.14 6.58
N ILE A 78 13.37 -10.81 6.77
CA ILE A 78 14.40 -9.95 6.16
C ILE A 78 15.78 -10.30 6.72
N SER A 79 15.90 -10.54 8.02
CA SER A 79 17.16 -10.92 8.66
C SER A 79 17.69 -12.24 8.10
N ALA A 80 16.81 -13.24 7.93
CA ALA A 80 17.17 -14.51 7.30
C ALA A 80 17.60 -14.33 5.83
N MET A 81 16.92 -13.48 5.07
CA MET A 81 17.30 -13.17 3.68
C MET A 81 18.67 -12.50 3.60
N ILE A 82 19.02 -11.61 4.54
CA ILE A 82 20.34 -10.97 4.60
C ILE A 82 21.41 -12.01 4.92
N ALA A 83 21.18 -12.87 5.92
CA ALA A 83 22.13 -13.92 6.32
C ALA A 83 22.41 -14.95 5.20
N GLN A 84 21.46 -15.19 4.30
CA GLN A 84 21.61 -16.12 3.18
C GLN A 84 22.35 -15.54 1.96
N ARG A 85 22.62 -14.22 1.91
CA ARG A 85 23.39 -13.62 0.81
C ARG A 85 24.88 -13.91 1.00
N GLN A 86 25.31 -15.09 0.55
CA GLN A 86 26.70 -15.59 0.67
C GLN A 86 27.70 -14.94 -0.32
N ASP A 87 27.24 -14.28 -1.39
CA ASP A 87 28.10 -13.69 -2.44
C ASP A 87 28.65 -12.30 -2.10
N THR A 88 28.40 -11.79 -0.89
CA THR A 88 28.94 -10.51 -0.43
C THR A 88 29.56 -10.74 0.94
N GLU A 89 30.87 -10.50 1.10
CA GLU A 89 31.48 -10.42 2.43
C GLU A 89 30.87 -9.24 3.19
N LEU A 90 29.71 -9.47 3.80
CA LEU A 90 29.07 -8.52 4.70
C LEU A 90 29.84 -8.60 6.02
N THR A 91 30.58 -7.55 6.34
CA THR A 91 31.23 -7.46 7.64
C THR A 91 30.16 -7.46 8.75
N PRO A 92 30.49 -7.95 9.97
CA PRO A 92 29.57 -7.93 11.11
C PRO A 92 28.96 -6.55 11.38
N GLU A 93 29.70 -5.49 11.08
CA GLU A 93 29.24 -4.10 11.17
C GLU A 93 28.12 -3.81 10.17
N VAL A 94 28.27 -4.20 8.89
CA VAL A 94 27.23 -3.98 7.86
C VAL A 94 25.96 -4.73 8.20
N VAL A 95 26.05 -5.96 8.73
CA VAL A 95 24.89 -6.72 9.21
C VAL A 95 24.20 -5.96 10.35
N THR A 96 24.96 -5.53 11.36
CA THR A 96 24.44 -4.78 12.51
C THR A 96 23.76 -3.48 12.09
N TRP A 97 24.37 -2.71 11.18
CA TRP A 97 23.80 -1.47 10.64
C TRP A 97 22.54 -1.72 9.81
N THR A 98 22.48 -2.85 9.09
CA THR A 98 21.31 -3.22 8.29
C THR A 98 20.15 -3.66 9.19
N GLU A 99 20.43 -4.44 10.24
CA GLU A 99 19.43 -4.80 11.25
C GLU A 99 18.93 -3.58 12.03
N ALA A 100 19.80 -2.63 12.37
CA ALA A 100 19.41 -1.37 13.01
C ALA A 100 18.48 -0.53 12.11
N ARG A 101 18.57 -0.67 10.79
CA ARG A 101 17.64 -0.05 9.82
C ARG A 101 16.29 -0.76 9.73
N LEU A 102 16.14 -1.97 10.28
CA LEU A 102 14.87 -2.70 10.42
C LEU A 102 14.09 -2.25 11.67
N SER A 103 14.08 -0.94 11.91
CA SER A 103 13.34 -0.33 13.02
C SER A 103 11.83 -0.49 12.84
N ASP A 104 11.08 -0.38 13.94
CA ASP A 104 9.61 -0.48 13.92
C ASP A 104 8.98 0.56 12.98
N GLY A 105 9.59 1.74 12.82
CA GLY A 105 9.10 2.77 11.89
C GLY A 105 9.27 2.41 10.42
N VAL A 106 10.20 1.52 10.08
CA VAL A 106 10.43 1.03 8.71
C VAL A 106 9.61 -0.21 8.43
N LEU A 107 9.54 -1.13 9.39
CA LEU A 107 8.82 -2.40 9.26
C LEU A 107 7.32 -2.29 9.49
N GLY A 108 6.90 -1.36 10.35
CA GLY A 108 5.51 -1.04 10.60
C GLY A 108 4.95 0.00 9.63
N VAL A 109 3.73 0.42 9.93
CA VAL A 109 2.98 1.47 9.27
C VAL A 109 2.34 2.38 10.31
N ARG A 110 2.11 3.64 9.91
CA ARG A 110 1.46 4.66 10.73
C ARG A 110 0.40 5.36 9.91
N GLU A 111 -0.68 5.78 10.54
CA GLU A 111 -1.79 6.46 9.87
C GLU A 111 -1.32 7.67 9.06
N GLU A 112 -0.37 8.43 9.61
CA GLU A 112 0.22 9.60 8.95
C GLU A 112 0.86 9.28 7.58
N TYR A 113 1.29 8.03 7.36
CA TYR A 113 1.84 7.63 6.07
C TYR A 113 0.75 7.58 5.00
N LEU A 114 -0.35 6.89 5.30
CA LEU A 114 -1.49 6.82 4.40
C LEU A 114 -2.14 8.20 4.20
N ALA A 115 -2.23 9.00 5.27
CA ALA A 115 -2.71 10.37 5.20
C ALA A 115 -1.86 11.24 4.28
N ALA A 116 -0.53 11.08 4.26
CA ALA A 116 0.35 11.85 3.37
C ALA A 116 0.11 11.52 1.89
N ALA A 117 -0.11 10.25 1.54
CA ALA A 117 -0.49 9.88 0.17
C ALA A 117 -1.86 10.45 -0.20
N ARG A 118 -2.82 10.40 0.72
CA ARG A 118 -4.17 10.93 0.52
C ARG A 118 -4.19 12.45 0.34
N GLN A 119 -3.37 13.17 1.10
CA GLN A 119 -3.15 14.60 0.96
C GLN A 119 -2.60 14.93 -0.44
N THR A 120 -1.63 14.15 -0.94
CA THR A 120 -1.13 14.36 -2.31
C THR A 120 -2.20 14.12 -3.37
N ILE A 121 -3.13 13.18 -3.16
CA ILE A 121 -4.28 13.01 -4.05
C ILE A 121 -5.10 14.31 -4.13
N ASP A 122 -5.44 14.92 -3.00
CA ASP A 122 -6.18 16.20 -2.97
C ASP A 122 -5.39 17.33 -3.61
N GLU A 123 -4.11 17.48 -3.26
CA GLU A 123 -3.27 18.59 -3.75
C GLU A 123 -2.99 18.54 -5.25
N LYS A 124 -2.86 17.34 -5.82
CA LYS A 124 -2.44 17.16 -7.23
C LYS A 124 -3.60 16.88 -8.18
N PHE A 125 -4.65 16.24 -7.70
CA PHE A 125 -5.79 15.82 -8.52
C PHE A 125 -7.09 16.52 -8.11
N GLY A 126 -7.16 17.13 -6.93
CA GLY A 126 -8.32 17.86 -6.40
C GLY A 126 -9.36 17.00 -5.70
N SER A 127 -9.38 15.68 -5.95
CA SER A 127 -10.24 14.71 -5.26
C SER A 127 -9.81 13.28 -5.58
N LEU A 128 -10.26 12.31 -4.78
CA LEU A 128 -10.11 10.89 -5.11
C LEU A 128 -10.77 10.55 -6.46
N GLN A 129 -11.96 11.09 -6.74
CA GLN A 129 -12.68 10.82 -7.98
C GLN A 129 -11.89 11.33 -9.20
N ALA A 130 -11.22 12.47 -9.10
CA ALA A 130 -10.35 12.97 -10.15
C ALA A 130 -9.10 12.09 -10.33
N TYR A 131 -8.50 11.62 -9.23
CA TYR A 131 -7.37 10.68 -9.28
C TYR A 131 -7.74 9.34 -9.94
N LEU A 132 -8.92 8.80 -9.62
CA LEU A 132 -9.44 7.58 -10.24
C LEU A 132 -9.70 7.78 -11.73
N ARG A 133 -10.31 8.90 -12.14
CA ARG A 133 -10.51 9.22 -13.56
C ARG A 133 -9.18 9.34 -14.32
N ASP A 134 -8.18 9.98 -13.72
CA ASP A 134 -6.83 10.08 -14.30
C ASP A 134 -6.17 8.70 -14.43
N ALA A 135 -6.48 7.77 -13.50
CA ALA A 135 -6.10 6.37 -13.60
C ALA A 135 -6.91 5.54 -14.62
N GLY A 136 -7.86 6.15 -15.34
CA GLY A 136 -8.75 5.47 -16.29
C GLY A 136 -9.95 4.77 -15.66
N VAL A 137 -10.24 5.01 -14.37
CA VAL A 137 -11.35 4.41 -13.63
C VAL A 137 -12.53 5.40 -13.63
N GLY A 138 -13.58 5.07 -14.39
CA GLY A 138 -14.78 5.89 -14.48
C GLY A 138 -15.80 5.61 -13.38
N GLU A 139 -16.86 6.41 -13.33
CA GLU A 139 -17.95 6.22 -12.38
C GLU A 139 -18.60 4.83 -12.52
N ALA A 140 -18.78 4.34 -13.76
CA ALA A 140 -19.33 3.01 -14.00
C ALA A 140 -18.44 1.88 -13.44
N ASP A 141 -17.12 2.05 -13.42
CA ASP A 141 -16.20 1.10 -12.79
C ASP A 141 -16.38 1.09 -11.27
N VAL A 142 -16.49 2.28 -10.66
CA VAL A 142 -16.72 2.43 -9.22
C VAL A 142 -18.07 1.83 -8.82
N GLN A 143 -19.13 2.02 -9.60
CA GLN A 143 -20.44 1.42 -9.32
C GLN A 143 -20.40 -0.11 -9.41
N ARG A 144 -19.72 -0.67 -10.42
CA ARG A 144 -19.50 -2.13 -10.50
C ARG A 144 -18.71 -2.67 -9.32
N LEU A 145 -17.63 -1.97 -8.95
CA LEU A 145 -16.80 -2.31 -7.79
C LEU A 145 -17.63 -2.34 -6.51
N ARG A 146 -18.44 -1.29 -6.28
CA ARG A 146 -19.32 -1.18 -5.11
C ARG A 146 -20.35 -2.31 -5.08
N ALA A 147 -20.99 -2.60 -6.21
CA ALA A 147 -21.94 -3.71 -6.32
C ALA A 147 -21.28 -5.08 -6.08
N ALA A 148 -20.03 -5.27 -6.48
CA ALA A 148 -19.33 -6.55 -6.28
C ALA A 148 -18.86 -6.77 -4.83
N LEU A 149 -18.60 -5.70 -4.06
CA LEU A 149 -17.99 -5.79 -2.73
C LEU A 149 -18.93 -5.55 -1.55
N LEU A 150 -20.06 -4.87 -1.77
CA LEU A 150 -21.03 -4.55 -0.71
C LEU A 150 -22.36 -5.34 -0.83
N ALA A 151 -22.52 -6.15 -1.87
CA ALA A 151 -23.70 -6.98 -2.07
C ALA A 151 -23.68 -8.25 -1.20
#